data_AF-A0A7C5X683-F1
#
_entry.id   AF-A0A7C5X683-F1
#
_cell.length_a   1.000
_cell.length_b   1.000
_cell.length_c   1.000
_cell.angle_alpha   90.00
_cell.angle_beta   90.00
_cell.angle_gamma   90.00
#
_symmetry.space_group_name_H-M   'P 1'
#
loop_
_entity.id
_entity.type
_entity.pdbx_description
1 polymer ?
#
loop_
_entity_poly.entity_id
_entity_poly.type
_entity_poly.pdbx_seq_one_letter_code
_entity_poly.pdbx_strand_id
1 'polypeptide(L)'
;TVWLQIEETLFLEEELGEELLKEAVATYLPIVPRRGEVSLTVMVNLFNEEELRTVLPKFDGIQDSVYIRAGAAGVKAEPIFPEDYGPGALPRSIHYLKARVEPAEGATLVFRHREINAEVPIPETVLEALKSSVVAEEVNWTSLL
;
A
#
# COMPACT_ATOMS: atom_id res chain seq x y z
N THR A 1 -10.95 -0.12 -2.62
CA THR A 1 -10.11 0.98 -3.13
C THR A 1 -9.48 0.62 -4.46
N VAL A 2 -8.86 -0.57 -4.61
CA VAL A 2 -8.20 -1.01 -5.86
C VAL A 2 -9.07 -0.85 -7.12
N TRP A 3 -10.34 -1.23 -7.07
CA TRP A 3 -11.25 -1.07 -8.23
C TRP A 3 -11.35 0.38 -8.71
N LEU A 4 -11.46 1.34 -7.78
CA LEU A 4 -11.50 2.77 -8.12
C LEU A 4 -10.18 3.24 -8.74
N GLN A 5 -9.04 2.69 -8.30
CA GLN A 5 -7.74 3.01 -8.90
C GLN A 5 -7.66 2.53 -10.35
N ILE A 6 -8.20 1.34 -10.64
CA ILE A 6 -8.30 0.83 -12.02
C ILE A 6 -9.22 1.73 -12.86
N GLU A 7 -10.40 2.09 -12.35
CA GLU A 7 -11.33 2.99 -13.05
C GLU A 7 -10.71 4.37 -13.31
N GLU A 8 -10.00 4.94 -12.34
CA GLU A 8 -9.29 6.22 -12.47
C GLU A 8 -8.18 6.14 -13.52
N THR A 9 -7.38 5.06 -13.53
CA THR A 9 -6.37 4.84 -14.58
C THR A 9 -7.01 4.81 -15.95
N LEU A 10 -8.08 4.02 -16.13
CA LEU A 10 -8.77 3.93 -17.42
C LEU A 10 -9.39 5.24 -17.86
N PHE A 11 -9.90 6.04 -16.91
CA PHE A 11 -10.50 7.33 -17.21
C PHE A 11 -9.49 8.38 -17.71
N LEU A 12 -8.24 8.30 -17.25
CA LEU A 12 -7.18 9.24 -17.63
C LEU A 12 -6.55 8.94 -19.00
N GLU A 13 -6.72 7.72 -19.49
CA GLU A 13 -6.19 7.32 -20.79
C GLU A 13 -7.09 7.80 -21.94
N GLU A 14 -6.47 8.30 -23.01
CA GLU A 14 -7.19 8.87 -24.16
C GLU A 14 -7.85 7.78 -25.04
N GLU A 15 -7.26 6.59 -25.09
CA GLU A 15 -7.75 5.45 -25.86
C GLU A 15 -8.10 4.27 -24.95
N LEU A 16 -9.36 3.85 -24.99
CA LEU A 16 -9.83 2.68 -24.26
C LEU A 16 -9.69 1.42 -25.11
N GLY A 17 -9.22 0.33 -24.49
CA GLY A 17 -9.10 -0.98 -25.13
C GLY A 17 -9.06 -2.11 -24.11
N GLU A 18 -9.33 -3.33 -24.57
CA GLU A 18 -9.30 -4.53 -23.73
C GLU A 18 -7.91 -4.79 -23.14
N GLU A 19 -6.85 -4.52 -23.91
CA GLU A 19 -5.47 -4.69 -23.44
C GLU A 19 -5.10 -3.69 -22.33
N LEU A 20 -5.55 -2.44 -22.44
CA LEU A 20 -5.36 -1.45 -21.38
C LEU A 20 -6.07 -1.88 -20.09
N LEU A 21 -7.29 -2.42 -20.18
CA LEU A 21 -8.00 -2.97 -19.03
C LEU A 21 -7.22 -4.11 -18.38
N LYS A 22 -6.70 -5.05 -19.18
CA LYS A 22 -5.88 -6.17 -18.67
C LYS A 22 -4.61 -5.67 -17.97
N GLU A 23 -3.91 -4.70 -18.57
CA GLU A 23 -2.71 -4.10 -18.00
C GLU A 23 -2.99 -3.37 -16.69
N ALA A 24 -4.07 -2.57 -16.64
CA ALA A 24 -4.49 -1.89 -15.42
C ALA A 24 -4.84 -2.90 -14.32
N VAL A 25 -5.66 -3.90 -14.63
CA VAL A 25 -6.00 -4.97 -13.67
C VAL A 25 -4.74 -5.68 -13.19
N ALA A 26 -3.84 -6.09 -14.08
CA ALA A 26 -2.59 -6.76 -13.73
C ALA A 26 -1.68 -5.90 -12.84
N THR A 27 -1.66 -4.58 -13.07
CA THR A 27 -0.86 -3.62 -12.29
C THR A 27 -1.38 -3.48 -10.85
N TYR A 28 -2.69 -3.37 -10.66
CA TYR A 28 -3.25 -3.10 -9.34
C TYR A 28 -3.65 -4.37 -8.55
N LEU A 29 -3.85 -5.51 -9.22
CA LEU A 29 -4.21 -6.77 -8.57
C LEU A 29 -3.28 -7.18 -7.41
N PRO A 30 -1.94 -7.00 -7.49
CA PRO A 30 -1.05 -7.30 -6.36
C PRO A 30 -1.39 -6.56 -5.06
N ILE A 31 -2.07 -5.41 -5.15
CA ILE A 31 -2.49 -4.58 -4.02
C ILE A 31 -3.70 -5.17 -3.30
N VAL A 32 -4.52 -5.99 -3.96
CA VAL A 32 -5.67 -6.66 -3.32
C VAL A 32 -5.15 -7.60 -2.23
N PRO A 33 -5.64 -7.52 -0.98
CA PRO A 33 -5.22 -8.43 0.08
C PRO A 33 -5.72 -9.85 -0.18
N ARG A 34 -4.95 -10.86 0.22
CA ARG A 34 -5.45 -12.23 0.39
C ARG A 34 -5.99 -12.43 1.81
N ARG A 35 -6.60 -13.59 2.08
CA ARG A 35 -7.00 -13.94 3.45
C ARG A 35 -5.80 -13.88 4.41
N GLY A 36 -5.97 -13.17 5.53
CA GLY A 36 -4.92 -12.95 6.51
C GLY A 36 -3.83 -11.97 6.09
N GLU A 37 -4.08 -11.16 5.05
CA GLU A 37 -3.22 -10.05 4.65
C GLU A 37 -3.94 -8.71 4.84
N VAL A 38 -3.16 -7.68 5.14
CA VAL A 38 -3.56 -6.28 5.09
C VAL A 38 -2.67 -5.57 4.10
N SER A 39 -3.28 -4.94 3.11
CA SER A 39 -2.61 -4.01 2.21
C SER A 39 -2.77 -2.58 2.71
N LEU A 40 -1.73 -1.77 2.55
CA LEU A 40 -1.72 -0.37 2.95
C LEU A 40 -0.90 0.46 1.97
N THR A 41 -1.34 1.70 1.76
CA THR A 41 -0.61 2.69 0.98
C THR A 41 -0.04 3.72 1.94
N VAL A 42 1.28 3.85 1.98
CA VAL A 42 1.98 4.90 2.74
C VAL A 42 2.28 6.05 1.80
N MET A 43 1.94 7.27 2.22
CA MET A 43 2.18 8.47 1.45
C MET A 43 3.00 9.48 2.26
N VAL A 44 4.11 9.94 1.68
CA VAL A 44 4.86 11.12 2.13
C VAL A 44 4.27 12.32 1.39
N ASN A 45 3.40 13.06 2.06
CA ASN A 45 2.75 14.22 1.47
C ASN A 45 3.74 15.39 1.40
N LEU A 46 3.90 15.93 0.19
CA LEU A 46 4.79 17.04 -0.15
C LEU A 46 3.97 18.06 -0.93
N PHE A 47 4.17 19.34 -0.67
CA PHE A 47 3.27 20.40 -1.15
C PHE A 47 3.91 21.30 -2.21
N ASN A 48 5.21 21.15 -2.47
CA ASN A 48 5.92 21.94 -3.47
C ASN A 48 7.17 21.19 -4.00
N GLU A 49 7.74 21.73 -5.08
CA GLU A 49 8.91 21.14 -5.75
C GLU A 49 10.18 21.18 -4.89
N GLU A 50 10.31 22.18 -4.02
CA GLU A 50 11.45 22.28 -3.10
C GLU A 50 11.43 21.12 -2.09
N GLU A 51 10.28 20.80 -1.52
CA GLU A 51 10.06 19.66 -0.64
C GLU A 51 10.32 18.34 -1.37
N LEU A 52 9.86 18.20 -2.62
CA LEU A 52 10.17 17.02 -3.45
C LEU A 52 11.68 16.79 -3.55
N ARG A 53 12.46 17.83 -3.78
CA ARG A 53 13.91 17.72 -4.00
C ARG A 53 14.71 17.59 -2.70
N THR A 54 14.24 18.18 -1.60
CA THR A 54 15.04 18.32 -0.37
C THR A 54 14.53 17.48 0.81
N VAL A 55 13.22 17.21 0.86
CA VAL A 55 12.57 16.47 1.95
C VAL A 55 12.38 15.01 1.56
N LEU A 56 11.88 14.71 0.36
CA LEU A 56 11.61 13.33 -0.05
C LEU A 56 12.83 12.38 0.07
N PRO A 57 14.06 12.77 -0.33
CA PRO A 57 15.23 11.90 -0.17
C PRO A 57 15.56 11.54 1.28
N LYS A 58 15.08 12.31 2.26
CA LYS A 58 15.27 12.00 3.68
C LYS A 58 14.43 10.79 4.10
N PHE A 59 13.30 10.55 3.44
CA PHE A 59 12.40 9.41 3.66
C PHE A 59 12.81 8.13 2.93
N ASP A 60 13.97 8.11 2.28
CA ASP A 60 14.52 6.89 1.70
C ASP A 60 14.59 5.75 2.75
N GLY A 61 14.05 4.59 2.40
CA GLY A 61 13.94 3.44 3.31
C GLY A 61 12.68 3.41 4.19
N ILE A 62 11.75 4.37 4.07
CA ILE A 62 10.52 4.38 4.90
C ILE A 62 9.69 3.09 4.72
N GLN A 63 9.65 2.49 3.52
CA GLN A 63 8.93 1.25 3.26
C GLN A 63 9.35 0.09 4.18
N ASP A 64 10.62 0.08 4.61
CA ASP A 64 11.19 -0.97 5.45
C ASP A 64 10.96 -0.76 6.95
N SER A 65 10.27 0.33 7.30
CA SER A 65 10.11 0.80 8.67
C SER A 65 8.70 0.61 9.24
N VAL A 66 7.79 0.04 8.45
CA VAL A 66 6.36 -0.03 8.77
C VAL A 66 6.00 -1.40 9.35
N TYR A 67 5.31 -1.40 10.48
CA TYR A 67 4.86 -2.61 11.16
C TYR A 67 3.40 -2.46 11.61
N ILE A 68 2.65 -3.56 11.61
CA ILE A 68 1.36 -3.67 12.29
C ILE A 68 1.58 -4.51 13.54
N ARG A 69 1.33 -3.93 14.71
CA ARG A 69 1.45 -4.63 16.00
C ARG A 69 0.07 -4.99 16.51
N ALA A 70 -0.17 -6.28 16.72
CA ALA A 70 -1.33 -6.81 17.43
C ALA A 70 -0.80 -7.71 18.56
N GLY A 71 -0.89 -7.25 19.80
CA GLY A 71 -0.27 -7.92 20.96
C GLY A 71 1.24 -7.64 21.09
N ALA A 72 2.02 -8.65 21.50
CA ALA A 72 3.43 -8.48 21.88
C ALA A 72 4.41 -8.42 20.70
N ALA A 73 4.05 -8.94 19.53
CA ALA A 73 4.91 -8.98 18.34
C ALA A 73 4.36 -8.07 17.23
N GLY A 74 5.25 -7.35 16.55
CA GLY A 74 4.91 -6.57 15.36
C GLY A 74 5.21 -7.35 14.08
N VAL A 75 4.28 -7.33 13.13
CA VAL A 75 4.47 -7.88 11.79
C VAL A 75 4.95 -6.75 10.88
N LYS A 76 6.10 -6.94 10.23
CA LYS A 76 6.62 -5.97 9.26
C LYS A 76 5.75 -5.99 8.00
N ALA A 77 5.44 -4.82 7.45
CA ALA A 77 4.87 -4.70 6.12
C ALA A 77 5.98 -4.70 5.06
N GLU A 78 5.77 -5.43 3.98
CA GLU A 78 6.73 -5.59 2.89
C GLU A 78 6.25 -4.86 1.63
N PRO A 79 7.16 -4.31 0.80
CA PRO A 79 6.80 -3.72 -0.48
C PRO A 79 6.10 -4.73 -1.40
N ILE A 80 4.99 -4.31 -2.01
CA ILE A 80 4.29 -5.11 -3.02
C ILE A 80 5.08 -5.16 -4.34
N PHE A 81 5.78 -4.07 -4.67
CA PHE A 81 6.66 -3.93 -5.84
C PHE A 81 8.11 -3.71 -5.36
N PRO A 82 8.82 -4.77 -4.95
CA PRO A 82 10.19 -4.64 -4.42
C PRO A 82 11.20 -4.09 -5.45
N GLU A 83 10.95 -4.27 -6.75
CA GLU A 83 11.75 -3.75 -7.85
C GLU A 83 11.85 -2.22 -7.86
N ASP A 84 10.91 -1.53 -7.23
CA ASP A 84 10.87 -0.07 -7.15
C ASP A 84 11.96 0.54 -6.26
N TYR A 85 12.67 -0.28 -5.47
CA TYR A 85 13.62 0.14 -4.42
C TYR A 85 15.07 -0.32 -4.69
N GLY A 86 15.37 -0.75 -5.91
CA GLY A 86 16.70 -1.22 -6.29
C GLY A 86 17.79 -0.13 -6.28
N PRO A 87 19.07 -0.51 -6.43
CA PRO A 87 20.18 0.46 -6.51
C PRO A 87 19.95 1.51 -7.59
N GLY A 88 20.04 2.79 -7.22
CA GLY A 88 19.82 3.91 -8.13
C GLY A 88 18.35 4.28 -8.37
N ALA A 89 17.41 3.61 -7.69
CA ALA A 89 16.01 4.02 -7.68
C ALA A 89 15.85 5.43 -7.10
N LEU A 90 14.93 6.20 -7.67
CA LEU A 90 14.55 7.50 -7.14
C LEU A 90 13.69 7.32 -5.88
N PRO A 91 13.83 8.19 -4.87
CA PRO A 91 12.92 8.22 -3.73
C PRO A 91 11.46 8.33 -4.18
N ARG A 92 10.56 7.58 -3.53
CA ARG A 92 9.13 7.55 -3.84
C ARG A 92 8.33 8.17 -2.72
N SER A 93 7.30 8.94 -3.09
CA SER A 93 6.35 9.50 -2.13
C SER A 93 5.21 8.54 -1.80
N ILE A 94 4.97 7.52 -2.61
CA ILE A 94 3.90 6.54 -2.43
C ILE A 94 4.50 5.14 -2.36
N HIS A 95 4.13 4.38 -1.35
CA HIS A 95 4.58 3.01 -1.13
C HIS A 95 3.38 2.09 -0.93
N TYR A 96 3.25 1.07 -1.77
CA TYR A 96 2.28 0.00 -1.59
C TYR A 96 2.92 -1.12 -0.78
N LEU A 97 2.41 -1.36 0.43
CA LEU A 97 2.93 -2.34 1.36
C LEU A 97 1.86 -3.37 1.70
N LYS A 98 2.31 -4.54 2.15
CA LYS A 98 1.45 -5.65 2.56
C LYS A 98 2.02 -6.36 3.78
N ALA A 99 1.16 -6.67 4.74
CA ALA A 99 1.54 -7.40 5.95
C ALA A 99 0.66 -8.62 6.11
N ARG A 100 1.26 -9.77 6.44
CA ARG A 100 0.52 -11.02 6.70
C ARG A 100 0.11 -11.06 8.17
N VAL A 101 -1.02 -10.45 8.48
CA VAL A 101 -1.56 -10.31 9.83
C VAL A 101 -3.08 -10.19 9.77
N GLU A 102 -3.75 -10.70 10.79
CA GLU A 102 -5.16 -10.39 11.08
C GLU A 102 -5.18 -9.43 12.27
N PRO A 103 -5.34 -8.11 12.06
CA PRO A 103 -5.32 -7.15 13.14
C PRO A 103 -6.45 -7.41 14.13
N ALA A 104 -6.09 -7.58 15.40
CA ALA A 104 -7.04 -7.69 16.49
C ALA A 104 -7.32 -6.31 17.13
N GLU A 105 -8.28 -6.28 18.04
CA GLU A 105 -8.59 -5.11 18.87
C GLU A 105 -7.31 -4.52 19.50
N GLY A 106 -7.19 -3.19 19.42
CA GLY A 106 -6.02 -2.47 19.94
C GLY A 106 -4.76 -2.56 19.08
N ALA A 107 -4.86 -3.02 17.82
CA ALA A 107 -3.71 -3.01 16.92
C ALA A 107 -3.18 -1.59 16.65
N THR A 108 -1.87 -1.47 16.49
CA THR A 108 -1.18 -0.20 16.20
C THR A 108 -0.38 -0.29 14.90
N LEU A 109 -0.38 0.81 14.15
CA LEU A 109 0.52 1.03 13.03
C LEU A 109 1.79 1.71 13.55
N VAL A 110 2.93 1.14 13.24
CA VAL A 110 4.22 1.51 13.83
C VAL A 110 5.19 1.89 12.74
N PHE A 111 5.78 3.09 12.85
CA PHE A 111 6.86 3.57 11.99
C PHE A 111 8.16 3.64 12.77
N ARG A 112 9.24 3.09 12.20
CA ARG A 112 10.60 3.06 12.78
C ARG A 112 11.64 3.54 11.78
N HIS A 113 11.51 4.78 11.37
CA HIS A 113 12.36 5.44 10.39
C HIS A 113 13.11 6.61 11.03
N ARG A 114 14.25 7.03 10.45
CA ARG A 114 15.06 8.14 11.01
C ARG A 114 14.28 9.46 11.10
N GLU A 115 13.43 9.73 10.10
CA GLU A 115 12.61 10.96 10.04
C GLU A 115 11.26 10.81 10.76
N ILE A 116 10.81 9.57 11.03
CA ILE A 116 9.54 9.32 11.70
C ILE A 116 9.60 8.09 12.61
N ASN A 117 9.40 8.33 13.90
CA ASN A 117 9.30 7.29 14.91
C ASN A 117 7.98 7.45 15.66
N ALA A 118 6.96 6.72 15.22
CA ALA A 118 5.59 6.89 15.68
C ALA A 118 4.90 5.54 15.91
N GLU A 119 3.94 5.53 16.81
CA GLU A 119 2.96 4.46 16.96
C GLU A 119 1.57 5.10 16.95
N VAL A 120 0.70 4.62 16.06
CA VAL A 120 -0.63 5.16 15.84
C VAL A 120 -1.64 4.04 16.05
N PRO A 121 -2.54 4.12 17.05
CA PRO A 121 -3.62 3.16 17.19
C PRO A 121 -4.47 3.13 15.92
N ILE A 122 -4.76 1.93 15.42
CA ILE A 122 -5.69 1.75 14.32
C ILE A 122 -7.09 1.91 14.90
N PRO A 123 -7.93 2.83 14.39
CA PRO A 123 -9.28 3.01 14.91
C PRO A 123 -10.10 1.72 14.82
N GLU A 124 -10.96 1.47 15.81
CA GLU A 124 -11.80 0.26 15.83
C GLU A 124 -12.67 0.13 14.59
N THR A 125 -13.19 1.26 14.07
CA THR A 125 -13.96 1.28 12.83
C THR A 125 -13.16 0.81 11.61
N VAL A 126 -11.84 1.04 11.59
CA VAL A 126 -10.94 0.56 10.54
C VAL A 126 -10.67 -0.93 10.73
N LEU A 127 -10.47 -1.40 11.97
CA LEU A 127 -10.30 -2.82 12.27
C LEU A 127 -11.52 -3.64 11.84
N GLU A 128 -12.74 -3.15 12.12
CA GLU A 128 -13.98 -3.76 11.64
C GLU A 128 -14.11 -3.75 10.11
N ALA A 129 -13.70 -2.66 9.45
CA ALA A 129 -13.68 -2.60 7.99
C ALA A 129 -12.67 -3.60 7.37
N LEU A 130 -11.53 -3.83 8.03
CA LEU A 130 -10.55 -4.82 7.59
C LEU A 130 -11.10 -6.25 7.65
N LYS A 131 -11.90 -6.59 8.68
CA LYS A 131 -12.55 -7.91 8.81
C LYS A 131 -13.54 -8.21 7.67
N SER A 132 -14.11 -7.18 7.07
CA SER A 132 -15.10 -7.26 5.98
C SER A 132 -14.51 -6.89 4.62
N SER A 133 -13.18 -6.78 4.52
CA SER A 133 -12.51 -6.46 3.26
C SER A 133 -12.67 -7.58 2.25
N VAL A 134 -12.95 -7.21 1.01
CA VAL A 134 -12.93 -8.13 -0.13
C VAL A 134 -11.49 -8.59 -0.37
N VAL A 135 -11.29 -9.90 -0.44
CA VAL A 135 -9.99 -10.51 -0.71
C VAL A 135 -9.87 -11.00 -2.16
N ALA A 136 -8.64 -11.19 -2.62
CA ALA A 136 -8.35 -11.57 -3.99
C ALA A 136 -9.06 -12.87 -4.41
N GLU A 137 -9.28 -13.80 -3.49
CA GLU A 137 -9.95 -15.08 -3.72
C GLU A 137 -11.47 -14.96 -3.94
N GLU A 138 -12.07 -13.82 -3.63
CA GLU A 138 -13.53 -13.60 -3.70
C GLU A 138 -13.97 -12.93 -5.00
N VAL A 139 -13.01 -12.53 -5.83
CA VAL A 139 -13.27 -11.84 -7.10
C VAL A 139 -12.75 -12.70 -8.25
N ASN A 140 -13.57 -12.87 -9.29
CA ASN A 140 -13.17 -13.58 -10.50
C ASN A 140 -12.33 -12.65 -11.40
N TRP A 141 -11.04 -12.55 -11.11
CA TRP A 141 -10.11 -11.76 -11.92
C TRP A 141 -9.80 -12.41 -13.28
N THR A 142 -9.96 -13.73 -13.41
CA THR A 142 -9.66 -14.47 -14.66
C THR A 142 -10.62 -14.16 -15.80
N SER A 143 -11.77 -13.55 -15.54
CA SER A 143 -12.61 -12.99 -16.62
C SER A 143 -12.11 -11.63 -17.14
N LEU A 144 -11.09 -11.04 -16.49
CA LEU A 144 -10.55 -9.72 -16.77
C LEU A 144 -9.06 -9.75 -17.20
N LEU A 145 -8.45 -10.95 -17.22
CA LEU A 145 -7.06 -11.23 -17.65
C LEU A 145 -7.10 -12.17 -18.85
#